data_AF-A0A3N7H1M6-F1
#
_entry.id   AF-A0A3N7H1M6-F1
#
_cell.length_a   1.000
_cell.length_b   1.000
_cell.length_c   1.000
_cell.angle_alpha   90.00
_cell.angle_beta   90.00
_cell.angle_gamma   90.00
#
_symmetry.space_group_name_H-M   'P 1'
#
loop_
_entity.id
_entity.type
_entity.pdbx_description
1 polymer ?
#
loop_
_entity_poly.entity_id
_entity_poly.type
_entity_poly.pdbx_seq_one_letter_code
_entity_poly.pdbx_strand_id
1 'polypeptide(L)'
;MKGKFRLVVWVLIAVLLLLTVVSLQTGYAQLSLGDFFDAKDSVNSQIAHLRTVRTLSMILCGVAVPTSGFLLQEYFQNPLAGPSVLGITSVAGLAVAVYIFAAKDWALSSFLQSSFISLSAFGGSLALMFLLLAYS
;
A
#
# COMPACT_ATOMS: atom_id res chain seq x y z
N MET A 1 -14.04 30.81 -5.35
CA MET A 1 -13.74 29.53 -4.66
C MET A 1 -12.74 28.64 -5.43
N LYS A 2 -12.78 28.57 -6.77
CA LYS A 2 -11.85 27.76 -7.59
C LYS A 2 -10.35 28.09 -7.41
N GLY A 3 -9.98 29.36 -7.23
CA GLY A 3 -8.58 29.78 -7.07
C GLY A 3 -7.91 29.28 -5.78
N LYS A 4 -8.62 29.36 -4.65
CA LYS A 4 -8.13 28.88 -3.35
C LYS A 4 -7.96 27.36 -3.34
N PHE A 5 -8.89 26.62 -3.97
CA PHE A 5 -8.79 25.17 -4.10
C PHE A 5 -7.58 24.72 -4.92
N ARG A 6 -7.33 25.35 -6.08
CA ARG A 6 -6.15 25.05 -6.90
C ARG A 6 -4.85 25.29 -6.13
N LEU A 7 -4.77 26.37 -5.35
CA LEU A 7 -3.61 26.67 -4.52
C LEU A 7 -3.37 25.58 -3.48
N VAL A 8 -4.42 25.13 -2.76
CA VAL A 8 -4.31 24.04 -1.77
C VAL A 8 -3.79 22.75 -2.41
N VAL A 9 -4.29 22.38 -3.59
CA VAL A 9 -3.83 21.19 -4.30
C VAL A 9 -2.34 21.29 -4.64
N TRP A 10 -1.88 22.44 -5.16
CA TRP A 10 -0.45 22.65 -5.46
C TRP A 10 0.42 22.58 -4.22
N VAL A 11 -0.03 23.15 -3.09
CA VAL A 11 0.68 23.07 -1.82
C VAL A 11 0.79 21.63 -1.34
N LEU A 12 -0.28 20.85 -1.40
CA LEU A 12 -0.26 19.44 -1.00
C LEU A 12 0.67 18.59 -1.88
N ILE A 13 0.69 18.84 -3.19
CA ILE A 13 1.61 18.18 -4.12
C ILE A 13 3.06 18.56 -3.77
N ALA A 14 3.34 19.83 -3.50
CA ALA A 14 4.68 20.27 -3.12
C ALA A 14 5.14 19.64 -1.80
N VAL A 15 4.26 19.56 -0.80
CA VAL A 15 4.53 18.87 0.47
C VAL A 15 4.77 17.39 0.27
N LEU A 16 3.96 16.72 -0.57
CA LEU A 16 4.16 15.31 -0.91
C LEU A 16 5.55 15.09 -1.52
N LEU A 17 5.93 15.89 -2.52
CA LEU A 17 7.25 15.80 -3.16
C LEU A 17 8.38 16.01 -2.14
N LEU A 18 8.27 17.02 -1.27
CA LEU A 18 9.26 17.27 -0.22
C LEU A 18 9.40 16.06 0.70
N LEU A 19 8.28 15.50 1.18
CA LEU A 19 8.29 14.32 2.04
C LEU A 19 8.85 13.08 1.36
N THR A 20 8.65 12.92 0.05
CA THR A 20 9.27 11.81 -0.69
C THR A 20 10.79 11.93 -0.72
N VAL A 21 11.34 13.12 -0.94
CA VAL A 21 12.79 13.36 -0.90
C VAL A 21 13.34 13.07 0.50
N VAL A 22 12.67 13.58 1.53
CA VAL A 22 13.05 13.31 2.93
C VAL A 22 12.99 11.81 3.23
N SER A 23 11.96 11.10 2.76
CA SER A 23 11.82 9.65 2.96
C SER A 23 12.93 8.84 2.29
N LEU A 24 13.45 9.28 1.14
CA LEU A 24 14.54 8.59 0.45
C LEU A 24 15.89 8.81 1.15
N GLN A 25 16.11 10.03 1.65
CA GLN A 25 17.35 10.41 2.34
C GLN A 25 17.43 9.85 3.77
N THR A 26 16.29 9.71 4.45
CA THR A 26 16.23 9.23 5.83
C THR A 26 16.47 7.71 5.89
N GLY A 27 17.50 7.28 6.64
CA GLY A 27 17.72 5.87 6.96
C GLY A 27 19.11 5.61 7.54
N TYR A 28 19.37 4.37 7.94
CA TYR A 28 20.60 3.97 8.63
C TYR A 28 21.86 4.15 7.76
N ALA A 29 21.77 3.87 6.47
CA ALA A 29 22.86 4.09 5.52
C ALA A 29 22.83 5.51 4.95
N GLN A 30 23.98 6.19 4.93
CA GLN A 30 24.15 7.44 4.19
C GLN A 30 24.26 7.11 2.70
N LEU A 31 23.29 7.56 1.91
CA LEU A 31 23.25 7.33 0.47
C LEU A 31 23.57 8.64 -0.26
N SER A 32 24.43 8.54 -1.27
CA SER A 32 24.63 9.60 -2.24
C SER A 32 23.56 9.52 -3.34
N LEU A 33 23.33 10.63 -4.06
CA LEU A 33 22.41 10.63 -5.20
C LEU A 33 22.86 9.69 -6.34
N GLY A 34 24.16 9.35 -6.39
CA GLY A 34 24.70 8.39 -7.35
C GLY A 34 24.26 6.96 -7.09
N ASP A 35 24.04 6.58 -5.82
CA ASP A 35 23.69 5.19 -5.43
C ASP A 35 22.29 4.77 -5.92
N PHE A 36 21.43 5.73 -6.30
CA PHE A 36 20.11 5.47 -6.87
C PHE A 36 20.14 5.10 -8.36
N PHE A 37 21.19 5.49 -9.07
CA PHE A 37 21.35 5.29 -10.52
C PHE A 37 22.52 4.38 -10.87
N ASP A 38 23.39 4.06 -9.90
CA ASP A 38 24.50 3.13 -10.11
C ASP A 38 23.97 1.69 -10.24
N ALA A 39 24.33 1.02 -11.33
CA ALA A 39 23.94 -0.36 -11.62
C ALA A 39 24.90 -1.39 -10.99
N LYS A 40 25.90 -0.93 -10.23
CA LYS A 40 26.80 -1.82 -9.49
C LYS A 40 26.08 -2.44 -8.30
N ASP A 41 26.16 -3.76 -8.15
CA ASP A 41 25.69 -4.57 -7.01
C ASP A 41 26.44 -4.24 -5.70
N SER A 42 26.35 -2.98 -5.27
CA SER A 42 26.83 -2.52 -3.98
C SER A 42 25.71 -2.62 -2.95
N VAL A 43 26.06 -2.82 -1.69
CA VAL A 43 25.09 -2.81 -0.57
C VAL A 43 24.28 -1.51 -0.56
N ASN A 44 24.90 -0.38 -0.91
CA ASN A 44 24.23 0.92 -0.99
C ASN A 44 23.16 0.96 -2.09
N SER A 45 23.44 0.41 -3.28
CA SER A 45 22.46 0.35 -4.38
C SER A 45 21.23 -0.50 -4.03
N GLN A 46 21.42 -1.62 -3.33
CA GLN A 46 20.32 -2.48 -2.88
C GLN A 46 19.45 -1.77 -1.84
N ILE A 47 20.08 -1.07 -0.89
CA ILE A 47 19.36 -0.26 0.09
C ILE A 47 18.60 0.89 -0.60
N ALA A 48 19.20 1.54 -1.59
CA ALA A 48 18.55 2.60 -2.38
C ALA A 48 17.33 2.06 -3.14
N HIS A 49 17.44 0.88 -3.75
CA HIS A 49 16.32 0.20 -4.41
C HIS A 49 15.18 -0.11 -3.42
N LEU A 50 15.50 -0.69 -2.25
CA LEU A 50 14.51 -0.99 -1.21
C LEU A 50 13.80 0.28 -0.70
N ARG A 51 14.53 1.39 -0.51
CA ARG A 51 13.93 2.68 -0.12
C ARG A 51 12.98 3.19 -1.19
N THR A 52 13.39 3.11 -2.46
CA THR A 52 12.56 3.53 -3.58
C THR A 52 11.24 2.74 -3.66
N VAL A 53 11.31 1.41 -3.61
CA VAL A 53 10.12 0.55 -3.62
C VAL A 53 9.24 0.80 -2.40
N ARG A 54 9.82 1.01 -1.22
CA ARG A 54 9.09 1.34 0.02
C ARG A 54 8.39 2.69 -0.09
N THR A 55 9.08 3.75 -0.51
CA THR A 55 8.49 5.10 -0.63
C THR A 55 7.37 5.10 -1.67
N LEU A 56 7.55 4.42 -2.81
CA LEU A 56 6.49 4.25 -3.80
C LEU A 56 5.27 3.52 -3.22
N SER A 57 5.49 2.44 -2.48
CA SER A 57 4.41 1.68 -1.83
C SER A 57 3.64 2.55 -0.82
N MET A 58 4.34 3.40 -0.05
CA MET A 58 3.70 4.33 0.89
C MET A 58 2.84 5.37 0.20
N ILE A 59 3.28 5.91 -0.96
CA ILE A 59 2.49 6.87 -1.75
C ILE A 59 1.22 6.18 -2.27
N LEU A 60 1.36 5.01 -2.89
CA LEU A 60 0.24 4.26 -3.45
C LEU A 60 -0.78 3.89 -2.37
N CYS A 61 -0.31 3.39 -1.23
CA CYS A 61 -1.18 3.04 -0.10
C CYS A 61 -1.84 4.28 0.51
N GLY A 62 -1.10 5.40 0.62
CA GLY A 62 -1.60 6.68 1.12
C GLY A 62 -2.70 7.29 0.25
N VAL A 63 -2.74 6.99 -1.05
CA VAL A 63 -3.85 7.37 -1.92
C VAL A 63 -5.00 6.36 -1.84
N ALA A 64 -4.69 5.07 -1.82
CA ALA A 64 -5.69 3.99 -1.86
C ALA A 64 -6.58 3.92 -0.59
N VAL A 65 -6.01 4.13 0.61
CA VAL A 65 -6.76 3.98 1.87
C VAL A 65 -7.84 5.06 2.04
N PRO A 66 -7.54 6.37 1.90
CA PRO A 66 -8.57 7.41 2.02
C PRO A 66 -9.61 7.36 0.90
N THR A 67 -9.20 7.02 -0.33
CA THR A 67 -10.14 6.90 -1.46
C THR A 67 -11.11 5.73 -1.27
N SER A 68 -10.63 4.57 -0.83
CA SER A 68 -11.50 3.44 -0.46
C SER A 68 -12.47 3.80 0.67
N GLY A 69 -11.98 4.50 1.71
CA GLY A 69 -12.83 4.98 2.80
C GLY A 69 -13.95 5.91 2.31
N PHE A 70 -13.61 6.91 1.50
CA PHE A 70 -14.59 7.84 0.92
C PHE A 70 -15.63 7.13 0.05
N LEU A 71 -15.21 6.19 -0.82
CA LEU A 71 -16.13 5.42 -1.66
C LEU A 71 -17.11 4.58 -0.82
N LEU A 72 -16.63 3.96 0.25
CA LEU A 72 -17.49 3.19 1.16
C LEU A 72 -18.46 4.10 1.93
N GLN A 73 -18.00 5.26 2.38
CA GLN A 73 -18.87 6.25 3.05
C GLN A 73 -20.00 6.72 2.14
N GLU A 74 -19.69 7.01 0.87
CA GLU A 74 -20.68 7.42 -0.13
C GLU A 74 -21.64 6.28 -0.47
N TYR A 75 -21.13 5.06 -0.67
CA TYR A 75 -21.96 3.91 -1.01
C TYR A 75 -22.96 3.56 0.10
N PHE A 76 -22.48 3.47 1.34
CA PHE A 76 -23.32 3.13 2.49
C PHE A 76 -24.07 4.34 3.07
N GLN A 77 -23.85 5.55 2.51
CA GLN A 77 -24.39 6.81 3.05
C GLN A 77 -24.16 6.94 4.56
N ASN A 78 -23.01 6.45 5.03
CA ASN A 78 -22.68 6.36 6.45
C ASN A 78 -21.25 6.88 6.67
N PRO A 79 -21.08 8.04 7.34
CA PRO A 79 -19.75 8.63 7.57
C PRO A 79 -18.85 7.79 8.48
N LEU A 80 -19.41 6.82 9.21
CA LEU A 80 -18.65 5.86 10.02
C LEU A 80 -18.23 4.61 9.24
N ALA A 81 -18.68 4.43 8.00
CA ALA A 81 -18.28 3.31 7.17
C ALA A 81 -16.80 3.44 6.78
N GLY A 82 -16.07 2.34 6.92
CA GLY A 82 -14.67 2.24 6.54
C GLY A 82 -14.26 0.78 6.38
N PRO A 83 -13.20 0.49 5.62
CA PRO A 83 -12.83 -0.88 5.25
C PRO A 83 -12.54 -1.76 6.48
N SER A 84 -11.96 -1.19 7.54
CA SER A 84 -11.71 -1.91 8.80
C SER A 84 -12.98 -2.13 9.62
N VAL A 85 -13.93 -1.19 9.62
CA VAL A 85 -15.19 -1.29 10.38
C VAL A 85 -16.10 -2.36 9.77
N LEU A 86 -16.13 -2.44 8.44
CA LEU A 86 -16.86 -3.47 7.69
C LEU A 86 -16.18 -4.84 7.70
N GLY A 87 -15.01 -4.97 8.33
CA GLY A 87 -14.28 -6.24 8.45
C GLY A 87 -13.49 -6.66 7.21
N ILE A 88 -13.41 -5.83 6.16
CA ILE A 88 -12.69 -6.15 4.90
C ILE A 88 -11.21 -6.41 5.17
N THR A 89 -10.58 -5.56 5.99
CA THR A 89 -9.18 -5.72 6.40
C THR A 89 -8.97 -7.00 7.23
N SER A 90 -9.92 -7.33 8.10
CA SER A 90 -9.84 -8.53 8.96
C SER A 90 -9.93 -9.82 8.15
N VAL A 91 -10.83 -9.88 7.15
CA VAL A 91 -10.96 -11.04 6.27
C VAL A 91 -9.75 -11.18 5.35
N ALA A 92 -9.18 -10.07 4.86
CA ALA A 92 -7.91 -10.11 4.13
C ALA A 92 -6.78 -10.73 4.99
N GLY A 93 -6.66 -10.31 6.25
CA GLY A 93 -5.69 -10.86 7.19
C GLY A 93 -5.94 -12.33 7.53
N LEU A 94 -7.20 -12.73 7.70
CA LEU A 94 -7.60 -14.12 7.93
C LEU A 94 -7.22 -15.00 6.72
N ALA A 95 -7.50 -14.55 5.50
CA ALA A 95 -7.14 -15.28 4.28
C ALA A 95 -5.62 -15.47 4.16
N VAL A 96 -4.84 -14.43 4.48
CA VAL A 96 -3.38 -14.54 4.55
C VAL A 96 -2.94 -15.55 5.61
N ALA A 97 -3.51 -15.50 6.82
CA ALA A 97 -3.15 -16.42 7.88
C ALA A 97 -3.46 -17.88 7.49
N VAL A 98 -4.66 -18.14 6.96
CA VAL A 98 -5.06 -19.47 6.46
C VAL A 98 -4.09 -19.95 5.38
N TYR A 99 -3.72 -19.08 4.43
CA TYR A 99 -2.74 -19.42 3.40
C TYR A 99 -1.38 -19.78 4.00
N ILE A 100 -0.84 -18.97 4.92
CA ILE A 100 0.46 -19.23 5.55
C ILE A 100 0.47 -20.57 6.29
N PHE A 101 -0.60 -20.87 7.03
CA PHE A 101 -0.74 -22.16 7.73
C PHE A 101 -0.86 -23.34 6.76
N ALA A 102 -1.65 -23.20 5.70
CA ALA A 102 -1.86 -24.27 4.71
C ALA A 102 -0.64 -24.51 3.82
N ALA A 103 0.12 -23.45 3.49
CA ALA A 103 1.26 -23.51 2.59
C ALA A 103 2.59 -23.86 3.29
N LYS A 104 2.58 -24.15 4.59
CA LYS A 104 3.79 -24.40 5.39
C LYS A 104 4.66 -25.52 4.80
N ASP A 105 4.04 -26.62 4.38
CA ASP A 105 4.74 -27.81 3.88
C ASP A 105 4.91 -27.78 2.34
N TRP A 106 4.52 -26.68 1.69
CA TRP A 106 4.54 -26.58 0.24
C TRP A 106 5.90 -26.07 -0.25
N ALA A 107 6.63 -26.90 -1.02
CA ALA A 107 7.93 -26.56 -1.59
C ALA A 107 7.79 -25.68 -2.85
N LEU A 108 7.26 -24.46 -2.70
CA LEU A 108 7.15 -23.47 -3.76
C LEU A 108 8.40 -22.58 -3.84
N SER A 109 8.66 -22.04 -5.04
CA SER A 109 9.64 -20.97 -5.20
C SER A 109 9.24 -19.74 -4.38
N SER A 110 10.23 -19.04 -3.81
CA SER A 110 10.03 -17.83 -2.99
C SER A 110 9.20 -16.76 -3.68
N PHE A 111 9.33 -16.66 -5.01
CA PHE A 111 8.52 -15.76 -5.83
C PHE A 111 7.03 -16.12 -5.77
N LEU A 112 6.68 -17.38 -6.05
CA LEU A 112 5.28 -17.83 -6.01
C LEU A 112 4.68 -17.69 -4.61
N GLN A 113 5.45 -18.05 -3.59
CA GLN A 113 4.98 -17.98 -2.21
C GLN A 113 4.62 -16.53 -1.83
N SER A 114 5.44 -15.55 -2.22
CA SER A 114 5.19 -14.13 -1.98
C SER A 114 3.96 -13.62 -2.75
N SER A 115 3.82 -14.01 -4.02
CA SER A 115 2.66 -13.63 -4.83
C SER A 115 1.35 -14.17 -4.28
N PHE A 116 1.34 -15.42 -3.80
CA PHE A 116 0.14 -16.02 -3.23
C PHE A 116 -0.29 -15.41 -1.89
N ILE A 117 0.64 -14.89 -1.08
CA ILE A 117 0.27 -14.10 0.11
C ILE A 117 -0.58 -12.90 -0.30
N SER A 118 -0.10 -12.11 -1.27
CA SER A 118 -0.82 -10.94 -1.76
C SER A 118 -2.15 -11.32 -2.44
N LEU A 119 -2.17 -12.40 -3.21
CA LEU A 119 -3.37 -12.88 -3.89
C LEU A 119 -4.44 -13.37 -2.91
N SER A 120 -4.03 -14.05 -1.83
CA SER A 120 -4.92 -14.49 -0.76
C SER A 120 -5.55 -13.30 -0.02
N ALA A 121 -4.75 -12.29 0.32
CA ALA A 121 -5.24 -11.05 0.94
C ALA A 121 -6.30 -10.36 0.05
N PHE A 122 -5.98 -10.21 -1.24
CA PHE A 122 -6.87 -9.59 -2.21
C PHE A 122 -8.15 -10.42 -2.39
N GLY A 123 -8.03 -11.73 -2.58
CA GLY A 123 -9.16 -12.64 -2.73
C GLY A 123 -10.10 -12.64 -1.53
N GLY A 124 -9.55 -12.67 -0.31
CA GLY A 124 -10.34 -12.58 0.93
C GLY A 124 -11.10 -11.26 1.04
N SER A 125 -10.43 -10.13 0.79
CA SER A 125 -11.07 -8.81 0.83
C SER A 125 -12.19 -8.66 -0.21
N LEU A 126 -11.96 -9.19 -1.42
CA LEU A 126 -12.88 -9.14 -2.54
C LEU A 126 -14.11 -10.02 -2.31
N ALA A 127 -13.91 -11.22 -1.74
CA ALA A 127 -15.00 -12.11 -1.37
C ALA A 127 -15.93 -11.47 -0.33
N LEU A 128 -15.37 -10.80 0.70
CA LEU A 128 -16.20 -10.08 1.66
C LEU A 128 -16.91 -8.89 1.00
N MET A 129 -16.22 -8.14 0.15
CA MET A 129 -16.83 -7.02 -0.56
C MET A 129 -18.00 -7.47 -1.43
N PHE A 130 -17.86 -8.57 -2.17
CA PHE A 130 -18.97 -9.14 -2.95
C PHE A 130 -20.13 -9.58 -2.07
N LEU A 131 -19.85 -10.18 -0.91
CA LEU A 131 -20.89 -10.56 0.05
C LEU A 131 -21.63 -9.32 0.55
N LEU A 132 -20.93 -8.27 0.95
CA LEU A 132 -21.55 -7.01 1.39
C LEU A 132 -22.46 -6.43 0.31
N LEU A 133 -21.99 -6.37 -0.94
CA LEU A 133 -22.76 -5.87 -2.08
C LEU A 133 -23.98 -6.74 -2.44
N ALA A 134 -23.93 -8.04 -2.15
CA ALA A 134 -25.05 -8.94 -2.41
C ALA A 134 -26.18 -8.80 -1.37
N TYR A 135 -25.88 -8.29 -0.18
CA TYR A 135 -26.81 -8.15 0.94
C TYR A 135 -27.21 -6.70 1.25
N SER A 136 -26.56 -5.70 0.64
CA SER A 136 -26.90 -4.27 0.72
C SER A 136 -27.89 -3.86 -0.36
#